data_AF-A0A8J7XXX8-F1
#
_entry.id   AF-A0A8J7XXX8-F1
#
_cell.length_a   1.000
_cell.length_b   1.000
_cell.length_c   1.000
_cell.angle_alpha   90.00
_cell.angle_beta   90.00
_cell.angle_gamma   90.00
#
_symmetry.space_group_name_H-M   'P 1'
#
loop_
_entity.id
_entity.type
_entity.pdbx_description
1 polymer ?
#
loop_
_entity_poly.entity_id
_entity_poly.type
_entity_poly.pdbx_seq_one_letter_code
_entity_poly.pdbx_strand_id
1 'polypeptide(L)'
;MTLLEVLVHPYRCGDKDLAEKYREILLYSDNLSTFPVSNEVADKSAELRAKYRIRTPDAIQIATALHGEASTFLTNDKNLKKVEEIDIITLFDIE
;
A
#
# COMPACT_ATOMS: atom_id res chain seq x y z
N MET A 1 2.43 -1.50 -5.35
CA MET A 1 1.14 -0.95 -5.81
C MET A 1 1.09 0.58 -5.73
N THR A 2 1.45 1.19 -4.58
CA THR A 2 1.35 2.64 -4.36
C THR A 2 1.97 3.51 -5.45
N LEU A 3 3.18 3.18 -5.91
CA LEU A 3 3.84 3.91 -7.00
C LEU A 3 3.01 3.88 -8.30
N LEU A 4 2.41 2.74 -8.64
CA LEU A 4 1.52 2.64 -9.80
C LEU A 4 0.32 3.58 -9.64
N GLU A 5 -0.32 3.56 -8.46
CA GLU A 5 -1.54 4.34 -8.19
C GLU A 5 -1.31 5.84 -8.36
N VAL A 6 -0.22 6.37 -7.80
CA VAL A 6 0.08 7.83 -7.87
C VAL A 6 0.55 8.28 -9.25
N LEU A 7 1.16 7.40 -10.05
CA LEU A 7 1.68 7.75 -11.37
C LEU A 7 0.61 7.75 -12.48
N VAL A 8 -0.55 7.10 -12.28
CA VAL A 8 -1.61 7.06 -13.28
C VAL A 8 -2.10 8.45 -13.68
N HIS A 9 -2.35 9.34 -12.70
CA HIS A 9 -2.87 10.68 -12.99
C HIS A 9 -1.85 11.58 -13.73
N PRO A 10 -0.59 11.73 -13.26
CA PRO A 10 0.45 12.45 -13.99
C PRO A 10 0.62 11.96 -15.44
N TYR A 11 0.64 10.64 -15.65
CA TYR A 11 0.78 10.08 -17.00
C TYR A 11 -0.43 10.35 -17.89
N ARG A 12 -1.65 10.34 -17.35
CA ARG A 12 -2.85 10.75 -18.11
C ARG A 12 -2.81 12.22 -18.52
N CYS A 13 -2.22 13.07 -17.68
CA CYS A 13 -2.11 14.51 -17.93
C CYS A 13 -0.85 14.90 -18.74
N GLY A 14 0.05 13.95 -19.02
CA GLY A 14 1.35 14.24 -19.65
C GLY A 14 2.33 15.02 -18.75
N ASP A 15 2.03 15.11 -17.45
CA ASP A 15 2.81 15.87 -16.47
C ASP A 15 3.97 15.02 -15.95
N LYS A 16 5.11 15.12 -16.65
CA LYS A 16 6.33 14.37 -16.29
C LYS A 16 6.98 14.89 -15.01
N ASP A 17 6.87 16.19 -14.75
CA ASP A 17 7.48 16.81 -13.57
C ASP A 17 6.78 16.33 -12.29
N LEU A 18 5.45 16.22 -12.32
CA LEU A 18 4.69 15.64 -11.20
C LEU A 18 4.96 14.14 -11.02
N ALA A 19 5.10 13.40 -12.13
CA ALA A 19 5.46 11.98 -12.07
C ALA A 19 6.83 11.77 -11.39
N GLU A 20 7.81 12.61 -11.70
CA GLU A 20 9.14 12.53 -11.11
C GLU A 20 9.13 12.88 -9.62
N LYS A 21 8.40 13.93 -9.21
CA LYS A 21 8.23 14.28 -7.80
C LYS A 21 7.66 13.12 -6.97
N TYR A 22 6.69 12.37 -7.52
CA TYR A 22 6.18 11.18 -6.84
C TYR A 22 7.22 10.05 -6.74
N ARG A 23 8.08 9.88 -7.75
CA ARG A 23 9.18 8.90 -7.70
C ARG A 23 10.21 9.30 -6.65
N GLU A 24 10.60 10.56 -6.61
CA GLU A 24 11.54 11.09 -5.62
C GLU A 24 11.05 10.83 -4.20
N ILE A 25 9.81 11.20 -3.90
CA ILE A 25 9.22 11.01 -2.57
C ILE A 25 9.14 9.52 -2.23
N LEU A 26 8.63 8.68 -3.14
CA LEU A 26 8.35 7.28 -2.81
C LEU A 26 9.59 6.37 -2.83
N LEU A 27 10.61 6.68 -3.62
CA LEU A 27 11.76 5.79 -3.85
C LEU A 27 13.06 6.28 -3.20
N TYR A 28 13.18 7.58 -2.91
CA TYR A 28 14.44 8.18 -2.49
C TYR A 28 14.35 9.01 -1.19
N SER A 29 13.24 8.93 -0.45
CA SER A 29 13.13 9.59 0.87
C SER A 29 13.77 8.75 1.97
N ASP A 30 14.56 9.38 2.84
CA ASP A 30 15.27 8.69 3.94
C ASP A 30 14.34 7.96 4.93
N ASN A 31 13.12 8.46 5.10
CA ASN A 31 12.15 7.95 6.06
C ASN A 31 11.08 7.04 5.43
N LEU A 32 11.28 6.62 4.17
CA LEU A 32 10.32 5.77 3.47
C LEU A 32 11.02 4.61 2.76
N SER A 33 10.64 3.41 3.15
CA SER A 33 11.06 2.19 2.46
C SER A 33 9.95 1.68 1.57
N THR A 34 10.25 1.44 0.30
CA THR A 34 9.34 0.77 -0.63
C THR A 34 9.79 -0.66 -0.89
N PHE A 35 8.81 -1.57 -0.82
CA PHE A 35 9.05 -2.99 -1.04
C PHE A 35 8.45 -3.42 -2.39
N PRO A 36 9.16 -4.27 -3.16
CA PRO A 36 8.62 -4.85 -4.39
C PRO A 36 7.50 -5.84 -4.08
N VAL A 37 6.63 -6.08 -5.07
CA VAL A 37 5.65 -7.18 -4.99
C VAL A 37 6.37 -8.46 -5.37
N SER A 38 6.89 -9.18 -4.38
CA SER A 38 7.53 -10.49 -4.57
C SER A 38 6.49 -11.61 -4.72
N ASN A 39 6.96 -12.84 -4.99
CA ASN A 39 6.08 -14.02 -5.05
C ASN A 39 5.43 -14.29 -3.68
N GLU A 40 6.17 -14.11 -2.59
CA GLU A 40 5.69 -14.27 -1.22
C GLU A 40 4.59 -13.24 -0.90
N VAL A 41 4.80 -11.97 -1.30
CA VAL A 41 3.77 -10.93 -1.18
C VAL A 41 2.54 -11.30 -2.01
N ALA A 42 2.72 -11.76 -3.25
CA ALA A 42 1.62 -12.14 -4.13
C ALA A 42 0.79 -13.30 -3.58
N ASP A 43 1.45 -14.35 -3.06
CA ASP A 43 0.79 -15.50 -2.45
C ASP A 43 0.02 -15.08 -1.19
N LYS A 44 0.67 -14.32 -0.30
CA LYS A 44 0.01 -13.79 0.90
C LYS A 44 -1.18 -12.87 0.58
N SER A 45 -1.08 -12.09 -0.49
CA SER A 45 -2.18 -11.25 -0.99
C SER A 45 -3.38 -12.11 -1.40
N ALA A 46 -3.14 -13.24 -2.06
CA ALA A 46 -4.19 -14.16 -2.47
C ALA A 46 -4.91 -14.77 -1.24
N GLU A 47 -4.15 -15.20 -0.21
CA GLU A 47 -4.71 -15.68 1.06
C GLU A 47 -5.62 -14.64 1.73
N LEU A 48 -5.10 -13.42 1.92
CA LEU A 48 -5.85 -12.32 2.55
C LEU A 48 -7.12 -11.99 1.77
N ARG A 49 -7.03 -11.96 0.43
CA ARG A 49 -8.19 -11.69 -0.43
C ARG A 49 -9.23 -12.81 -0.36
N ALA A 50 -8.82 -14.07 -0.32
CA ALA A 50 -9.71 -15.20 -0.17
C ALA A 50 -10.44 -15.16 1.19
N LYS A 51 -9.72 -14.84 2.27
CA LYS A 51 -10.26 -14.77 3.64
C LYS A 51 -11.21 -13.59 3.82
N TYR A 52 -10.80 -12.38 3.44
CA TYR A 52 -11.50 -11.13 3.80
C TYR A 52 -12.31 -10.49 2.66
N ARG A 53 -12.20 -10.99 1.43
CA ARG A 53 -12.86 -10.42 0.24
C ARG A 53 -12.54 -8.93 0.01
N ILE A 54 -11.30 -8.54 0.29
CA ILE A 54 -10.79 -7.18 0.01
C ILE A 54 -10.36 -7.05 -1.46
N ARG A 55 -10.12 -5.82 -1.94
CA ARG A 55 -9.70 -5.62 -3.34
C ARG A 55 -8.23 -6.01 -3.50
N THR A 56 -7.82 -6.31 -4.72
CA THR A 56 -6.43 -6.71 -5.02
C THR A 56 -5.39 -5.69 -4.55
N PRO A 57 -5.54 -4.37 -4.78
CA PRO A 57 -4.55 -3.40 -4.32
C PRO A 57 -4.43 -3.40 -2.79
N ASP A 58 -5.55 -3.42 -2.08
CA ASP A 58 -5.59 -3.45 -0.61
C ASP A 58 -4.90 -4.73 -0.08
N ALA A 59 -5.18 -5.89 -0.68
CA ALA A 59 -4.55 -7.15 -0.31
C ALA A 59 -3.02 -7.13 -0.52
N ILE A 60 -2.55 -6.57 -1.63
CA ILE A 60 -1.12 -6.42 -1.91
C ILE A 60 -0.47 -5.48 -0.91
N GLN A 61 -1.06 -4.32 -0.63
CA GLN A 61 -0.50 -3.36 0.31
C GLN A 61 -0.41 -3.94 1.73
N ILE A 62 -1.44 -4.65 2.21
CA ILE A 62 -1.42 -5.32 3.52
C ILE A 62 -0.40 -6.46 3.55
N ALA A 63 -0.33 -7.30 2.52
CA ALA A 63 0.66 -8.36 2.42
C ALA A 63 2.10 -7.79 2.41
N THR A 64 2.32 -6.66 1.74
CA THR A 64 3.60 -5.94 1.77
C THR A 64 3.92 -5.42 3.17
N ALA A 65 2.95 -4.87 3.90
CA ALA A 65 3.16 -4.39 5.26
C ALA A 65 3.55 -5.54 6.20
N LEU A 66 2.87 -6.68 6.11
CA LEU A 66 3.20 -7.89 6.85
C LEU A 66 4.60 -8.41 6.51
N HIS A 67 4.97 -8.42 5.23
CA HIS A 67 6.30 -8.85 4.77
C HIS A 67 7.41 -7.92 5.27
N GLY A 68 7.15 -6.61 5.34
CA GLY A 68 8.07 -5.62 5.91
C GLY A 68 8.03 -5.54 7.44
N GLU A 69 7.39 -6.50 8.11
CA GLU A 69 7.26 -6.56 9.58
C GLU A 69 6.66 -5.29 10.21
N ALA A 70 5.80 -4.59 9.47
CA ALA A 70 5.12 -3.42 9.99
C ALA A 70 4.20 -3.82 11.16
N SER A 71 4.24 -3.03 12.24
CA SER A 71 3.34 -3.21 13.38
C SER A 71 1.90 -2.79 13.06
N THR A 72 1.75 -1.83 12.14
CA THR A 72 0.50 -1.13 11.88
C THR A 72 0.36 -0.79 10.40
N PHE A 73 -0.88 -0.86 9.89
CA PHE A 73 -1.27 -0.41 8.57
C PHE A 73 -2.16 0.84 8.65
N LEU A 74 -1.65 1.98 8.18
CA LEU A 74 -2.38 3.25 8.15
C LEU A 74 -3.23 3.35 6.88
N THR A 75 -4.54 3.57 7.03
CA THR A 75 -5.47 3.71 5.90
C THR A 75 -6.69 4.54 6.25
N ASN A 76 -7.34 5.15 5.26
CA ASN A 76 -8.65 5.78 5.46
C ASN A 76 -9.84 4.85 5.17
N ASP A 77 -9.58 3.62 4.72
CA ASP A 77 -10.66 2.65 4.47
C ASP A 77 -10.98 1.83 5.74
N LYS A 78 -12.05 2.25 6.43
CA LYS A 78 -12.56 1.57 7.64
C LYS A 78 -12.96 0.12 7.38
N ASN A 79 -13.25 -0.28 6.14
CA ASN A 79 -13.60 -1.66 5.81
C ASN A 79 -12.41 -2.62 5.97
N LEU A 80 -11.18 -2.11 6.03
CA LEU A 80 -9.99 -2.93 6.24
C LEU A 80 -9.78 -3.34 7.70
N LYS A 81 -10.47 -2.72 8.67
CA LYS A 81 -10.42 -3.11 10.11
C LYS A 81 -10.87 -4.55 10.39
N LYS A 82 -11.42 -5.25 9.40
CA LYS A 82 -11.76 -6.69 9.48
C LYS A 82 -10.55 -7.62 9.30
N VAL A 83 -9.40 -7.10 8.89
CA VAL A 83 -8.15 -7.86 8.73
C VAL A 83 -7.48 -7.99 10.09
N GLU A 84 -7.21 -9.21 10.53
CA GLU A 84 -6.75 -9.52 11.90
C GLU A 84 -5.22 -9.68 11.99
N GLU A 85 -4.52 -9.83 10.86
CA GLU A 85 -3.09 -10.13 10.82
C GLU A 85 -2.20 -8.93 11.16
N ILE A 86 -2.73 -7.69 11.10
CA ILE A 86 -2.01 -6.46 11.38
C ILE A 86 -2.95 -5.43 12.00
N ASP A 87 -2.43 -4.58 12.89
CA ASP A 87 -3.20 -3.49 13.47
C ASP A 87 -3.58 -2.46 12.39
N ILE A 88 -4.87 -2.13 12.27
CA ILE A 88 -5.38 -1.20 11.26
C ILE A 88 -5.77 0.11 11.95
N ILE A 89 -5.01 1.16 11.66
CA ILE A 89 -5.26 2.51 12.15
C ILE A 89 -5.78 3.38 11.01
N THR A 90 -6.76 4.23 11.32
CA THR A 90 -7.24 5.29 10.43
C THR A 90 -6.82 6.66 10.92
N LEU A 91 -6.82 7.67 10.05
CA LEU A 91 -6.49 9.04 10.46
C LEU A 91 -7.37 9.52 11.62
N PHE A 92 -8.63 9.08 11.70
CA PHE A 92 -9.53 9.40 12.82
C PHE A 92 -9.14 8.75 14.15
N ASP A 93 -8.30 7.72 14.15
CA ASP A 93 -7.85 7.05 15.37
C ASP A 93 -6.62 7.74 16.00
N ILE A 94 -5.99 8.69 15.27
CA ILE A 94 -4.78 9.42 15.69
C ILE A 94 -5.00 10.93 15.88
N GLU A 95 -6.24 11.42 15.68
CA GLU A 95 -6.70 12.78 15.98
C GLU A 95 -7.42 12.83 17.34
#